data_AF-A0A4Q0ZHV7-F1
#
_entry.id   AF-A0A4Q0ZHV7-F1
#
_cell.length_a   1.000
_cell.length_b   1.000
_cell.length_c   1.000
_cell.angle_alpha   90.00
_cell.angle_beta   90.00
_cell.angle_gamma   90.00
#
_symmetry.space_group_name_H-M   'P 1'
#
loop_
_entity.id
_entity.type
_entity.pdbx_description
1 polymer ?
#
loop_
_entity_poly.entity_id
_entity_poly.type
_entity_poly.pdbx_seq_one_letter_code
_entity_poly.pdbx_strand_id
1 'polypeptide(L)' 'MTVRKNFLLDDEIARHLEEIAKKENRTQTDVIKSMIEEKYEKYSIQEKLEAFRSIVPMPSGSLIGKSVQSIKAEMGANL' A
#
# COMPACT_ATOMS: atom_id res chain seq x y z
N MET A 1 -16.93 -14.05 -4.32
CA MET A 1 -16.46 -15.44 -4.52
C MET A 1 -15.39 -15.72 -3.48
N THR A 2 -15.44 -16.84 -2.77
CA THR A 2 -14.48 -17.16 -1.70
C THR A 2 -13.67 -18.39 -2.10
N VAL A 3 -12.34 -18.33 -1.98
CA VAL A 3 -11.43 -19.45 -2.27
C VAL A 3 -10.91 -20.04 -0.96
N ARG A 4 -11.06 -21.35 -0.77
CA ARG A 4 -10.51 -22.05 0.40
C ARG A 4 -9.00 -22.20 0.24
N LYS A 5 -8.26 -21.84 1.30
CA LYS A 5 -6.81 -22.06 1.41
C LYS A 5 -6.54 -22.91 2.64
N ASN A 6 -5.65 -23.88 2.50
CA ASN A 6 -5.19 -24.72 3.61
C ASN A 6 -3.75 -24.29 3.93
N PHE A 7 -3.48 -24.00 5.19
CA PHE A 7 -2.15 -23.65 5.69
C PHE A 7 -1.62 -24.79 6.54
N LEU A 8 -0.33 -25.05 6.41
CA LEU A 8 0.41 -25.87 7.37
C LEU A 8 1.05 -24.89 8.35
N LEU A 9 0.70 -25.02 9.63
CA LEU A 9 1.21 -24.19 10.70
C LEU A 9 1.80 -25.11 11.75
N ASP A 10 2.98 -24.76 12.26
CA ASP A 10 3.56 -25.45 13.40
C ASP A 10 2.72 -25.19 14.66
N ASP A 11 2.77 -26.12 15.62
CA ASP A 11 1.91 -26.10 16.82
C ASP A 11 1.97 -24.78 17.58
N GLU A 12 3.15 -24.18 17.69
CA GLU A 12 3.33 -22.90 18.38
C GLU A 12 2.58 -21.77 17.67
N ILE A 13 2.66 -21.70 16.33
CA ILE A 13 1.98 -20.67 15.53
C ILE A 13 0.47 -20.88 15.58
N ALA A 14 0.01 -22.12 15.51
CA ALA A 14 -1.42 -22.43 15.65
C ALA A 14 -1.96 -21.99 17.02
N ARG A 15 -1.21 -22.22 18.10
CA ARG A 15 -1.57 -21.76 19.45
C ARG A 15 -1.63 -20.24 19.54
N HIS A 16 -0.64 -19.53 18.99
CA HIS A 16 -0.64 -18.06 18.98
C HIS A 16 -1.85 -17.50 18.23
N LEU A 17 -2.19 -18.07 17.07
CA LEU A 17 -3.37 -17.66 16.31
C LEU A 17 -4.67 -17.87 17.10
N GLU A 18 -4.78 -19.00 17.83
CA GLU A 18 -5.92 -19.26 18.69
C GLU A 18 -6.03 -18.24 19.84
N GLU A 19 -4.91 -17.92 20.50
CA GLU A 19 -4.86 -16.94 21.60
C GLU A 19 -5.25 -15.53 21.12
N ILE A 20 -4.77 -15.11 19.95
CA ILE A 20 -5.15 -13.83 19.34
C ILE A 20 -6.65 -13.82 19.04
N ALA A 21 -7.17 -14.86 18.40
CA ALA A 21 -8.58 -14.97 18.06
C ALA A 21 -9.49 -14.92 19.31
N LYS A 22 -9.10 -15.61 20.39
CA LYS A 22 -9.79 -15.53 21.69
C LYS A 22 -9.77 -14.12 22.27
N LYS A 23 -8.62 -13.46 22.25
CA LYS A 23 -8.45 -12.11 22.81
C LYS A 23 -9.27 -11.06 22.05
N GLU A 24 -9.41 -11.23 20.74
CA GLU A 24 -10.19 -10.34 19.87
C GLU A 24 -11.67 -10.71 19.78
N ASN A 25 -12.08 -11.85 20.35
CA ASN A 25 -13.42 -12.43 20.19
C ASN A 25 -13.82 -12.59 18.70
N ARG A 26 -12.90 -13.14 17.90
CA ARG A 26 -13.05 -13.35 16.46
C ARG A 26 -12.69 -14.78 16.07
N THR A 27 -13.05 -15.19 14.86
CA THR A 27 -12.57 -16.48 14.33
C THR A 27 -11.11 -16.35 13.88
N GLN A 28 -10.35 -17.44 13.97
CA GLN A 28 -8.97 -17.48 13.46
C GLN A 28 -8.89 -17.12 11.97
N THR A 29 -9.89 -17.50 11.18
CA THR A 29 -10.00 -17.14 9.77
C THR A 29 -10.12 -15.63 9.59
N ASP A 30 -10.91 -14.95 10.42
CA ASP A 30 -11.10 -13.50 10.31
C ASP A 30 -9.86 -12.73 10.78
N VAL A 31 -9.14 -13.25 11.78
CA VAL A 31 -7.84 -12.74 12.19
C VAL A 31 -6.84 -12.83 11.03
N ILE A 32 -6.68 -14.01 10.41
CA ILE A 32 -5.78 -14.19 9.26
C ILE A 32 -6.14 -13.22 8.12
N LYS A 33 -7.43 -13.10 7.78
CA LYS A 33 -7.87 -12.18 6.73
C LYS A 33 -7.49 -10.74 7.05
N SER A 34 -7.76 -10.27 8.26
CA SER A 34 -7.39 -8.92 8.68
C SER A 34 -5.88 -8.70 8.61
N MET A 35 -5.09 -9.64 9.12
CA MET A 35 -3.62 -9.54 9.07
C MET A 35 -3.08 -9.50 7.64
N ILE A 36 -3.68 -10.26 6.71
CA ILE A 36 -3.31 -10.23 5.28
C ILE A 36 -3.61 -8.86 4.67
N GLU A 37 -4.82 -8.33 4.87
CA GLU A 37 -5.22 -7.03 4.33
C GLU A 37 -4.36 -5.89 4.90
N GLU A 38 -4.14 -5.88 6.22
CA GLU A 38 -3.28 -4.88 6.88
C GLU A 38 -1.84 -4.94 6.36
N LYS A 39 -1.32 -6.15 6.09
CA LYS A 39 0.02 -6.31 5.53
C LYS A 39 0.09 -5.83 4.09
N TYR A 40 -0.92 -6.15 3.29
CA TYR A 40 -1.00 -5.73 1.89
C TYR A 40 -1.15 -4.21 1.75
N GLU A 41 -1.98 -3.58 2.57
CA GLU A 41 -2.14 -2.13 2.59
C GLU A 41 -0.82 -1.41 2.87
N LYS A 42 -0.03 -1.93 3.82
CA LYS A 42 1.32 -1.41 4.11
C LYS A 42 2.24 -1.48 2.89
N TYR A 43 2.24 -2.60 2.16
CA TYR A 43 3.02 -2.72 0.93
C TYR A 43 2.53 -1.76 -0.15
N SER A 44 1.21 -1.65 -0.36
CA SER A 44 0.65 -0.74 -1.36
C SER A 44 1.00 0.72 -1.08
N ILE A 45 1.00 1.14 0.19
CA ILE A 45 1.41 2.49 0.58
C ILE A 45 2.90 2.70 0.31
N GLN A 46 3.75 1.72 0.62
CA GLN A 46 5.19 1.79 0.36
C GLN A 46 5.48 1.92 -1.13
N GLU A 47 4.86 1.09 -1.97
CA GLU A 47 5.00 1.13 -3.42
C GLU A 47 4.57 2.49 -4.00
N LYS A 48 3.43 3.04 -3.53
CA LYS A 48 2.97 4.36 -3.94
C LYS A 48 3.94 5.47 -3.53
N LEU A 49 4.52 5.37 -2.34
CA LEU A 49 5.50 6.34 -1.86
C LEU A 49 6.81 6.26 -2.66
N GLU A 50 7.26 5.05 -3.00
CA GLU A 50 8.42 4.83 -3.87
C GLU A 50 8.17 5.36 -5.27
N ALA A 51 7.01 5.08 -5.85
CA ALA A 51 6.60 5.63 -7.13
C ALA A 51 6.58 7.16 -7.09
N PHE A 52 5.99 7.77 -6.05
CA PHE A 52 6.01 9.23 -5.87
C PHE A 52 7.45 9.77 -5.80
N ARG A 53 8.34 9.14 -5.02
CA ARG A 53 9.75 9.54 -4.94
C ARG A 53 10.47 9.41 -6.29
N SER A 54 10.16 8.39 -7.08
CA SER A 54 10.74 8.20 -8.42
C SER A 54 10.19 9.20 -9.45
N ILE A 55 8.96 9.68 -9.27
CA ILE A 55 8.32 10.72 -10.10
C ILE A 55 8.84 12.12 -9.74
N VAL A 56 9.58 12.28 -8.62
CA VAL A 56 10.27 13.54 -8.30
C VAL A 56 11.69 13.53 -8.88
N PRO A 57 11.87 13.91 -10.15
CA PRO A 57 13.02 14.69 -10.58
C PRO A 57 12.50 16.07 -10.98
N MET A 58 12.10 16.87 -10.00
CA MET A 58 11.95 18.31 -10.21
C MET A 58 12.80 19.00 -9.16
N PRO A 59 13.94 19.62 -9.54
CA PRO A 59 14.61 20.50 -8.61
C PRO A 59 13.60 21.57 -8.22
N SER A 60 13.48 21.83 -6.92
CA SER A 60 12.52 22.76 -6.30
C SER A 60 12.68 24.23 -6.75
N GLY A 61 13.41 24.48 -7.86
CA GLY A 61 13.60 25.75 -8.53
C GLY A 61 13.16 25.81 -10.00
N SER A 62 12.78 24.70 -10.66
CA SER A 62 12.45 24.72 -12.10
C SER A 62 11.15 25.44 -12.47
N LEU A 63 10.30 25.73 -11.48
CA LEU A 63 9.04 26.47 -11.65
C LEU A 63 9.10 27.88 -11.06
N ILE A 64 10.22 28.29 -10.46
CA ILE A 64 10.38 29.65 -9.94
C ILE A 64 10.42 30.60 -11.15
N GLY A 65 9.42 31.47 -11.26
CA GLY A 65 9.27 32.44 -12.35
C GLY A 65 8.43 31.98 -13.54
N LYS A 66 7.92 30.74 -13.56
CA LYS A 66 6.96 30.28 -14.59
C LYS A 66 5.53 30.44 -14.10
N SER A 67 4.71 31.19 -14.83
CA SER A 67 3.26 31.27 -14.59
C SER A 67 2.53 30.08 -15.24
N VAL A 68 1.35 29.73 -14.75
CA VAL A 68 0.49 28.69 -15.33
C VAL A 68 0.25 28.93 -16.83
N GLN A 69 0.15 30.20 -17.24
CA GLN A 69 0.01 30.60 -18.65
C GLN A 69 1.25 30.26 -19.49
N SER A 70 2.46 30.49 -18.95
CA SER A 70 3.72 30.18 -19.65
C SER A 70 3.91 28.67 -19.89
N ILE A 71 3.49 27.84 -18.93
CA ILE A 71 3.55 26.37 -19.04
C ILE A 71 2.55 25.86 -20.08
N LYS A 72 1.34 26.44 -20.12
CA LYS A 72 0.31 26.08 -21.11
C LYS A 72 0.75 26.43 -22.55
N ALA A 73 1.45 27.55 -22.73
CA ALA A 73 1.98 27.94 -24.03
C ALA A 73 3.08 26.99 -24.52
N GLU A 74 4.01 26.56 -23.66
CA GLU A 74 5.07 25.59 -24.01
C GLU A 74 4.51 24.22 -24.40
N MET A 75 3.47 23.74 -23.72
CA MET A 75 2.84 22.45 -24.06
C MET A 75 1.99 22.51 -25.34
N GLY A 76 1.35 23.65 -25.62
CA GLY A 76 0.57 23.85 -26.85
C GLY A 76 1.41 24.07 -28.10
N ALA A 77 2.67 24.48 -27.96
CA ALA A 77 3.59 24.71 -29.07
C ALA A 77 4.36 23.45 -29.52
N ASN A 78 4.31 22.35 -28.73
CA ASN A 78 4.96 21.07 -29.04
C ASN A 78 3.97 20.00 -29.55
N LEU A 79 2.77 20.40 -29.96
CA LEU A 79 1.77 19.62 -30.69
C LEU A 79 1.72 20.10 -32.14
#